data_AF-A0A1G1IJ44-F1
#
_entry.id   AF-A0A1G1IJ44-F1
#
_cell.length_a   1.000
_cell.length_b   1.000
_cell.length_c   1.000
_cell.angle_alpha   90.00
_cell.angle_beta   90.00
_cell.angle_gamma   90.00
#
_symmetry.space_group_name_H-M   'P 1'
#
loop_
_entity.id
_entity.type
_entity.pdbx_description
1 polymer ?
#
loop_
_entity_poly.entity_id
_entity_poly.type
_entity_poly.pdbx_seq_one_letter_code
_entity_poly.pdbx_strand_id
1 'polypeptide(L)'
;MKGLIIVLLICGSWWWFWGRADGAVKVIEAQLEAVGKRDYASAYDYLATKTKAAMTPAEFQERFEKNPVAMGRAKSQFWSRSIENDVATISGTIESLDTKQTKARYVLIKENDRWVIQSFSF
;
A
#
# COMPACT_ATOMS: atom_id res chain seq x y z
N MET A 1 37.69 21.20 34.54
CA MET A 1 36.39 20.51 34.45
C MET A 1 36.18 20.15 32.99
N LYS A 2 36.18 18.84 32.69
CA LYS A 2 36.14 18.24 31.35
C LYS A 2 34.70 18.41 30.82
N GLY A 3 34.46 19.18 29.76
CA GLY A 3 34.36 18.64 28.40
C GLY A 3 32.91 18.25 28.09
N LEU A 4 32.06 19.22 27.71
CA LEU A 4 30.70 18.97 27.26
C LEU A 4 30.74 18.65 25.76
N ILE A 5 30.84 17.36 25.41
CA ILE A 5 30.66 16.90 24.03
C ILE A 5 29.16 16.66 23.83
N ILE A 6 28.51 17.59 23.13
CA ILE A 6 27.16 17.38 22.59
C ILE A 6 27.32 16.43 21.40
N VAL A 7 27.16 15.13 21.64
CA VAL A 7 26.97 14.16 20.56
C VAL A 7 25.52 14.27 20.11
N LEU A 8 25.28 15.09 19.09
CA LEU A 8 24.08 15.05 18.26
C LEU A 8 24.03 13.65 17.61
N LEU A 9 23.30 12.73 18.24
CA LEU A 9 23.00 11.41 17.67
C LEU A 9 21.96 11.58 16.55
N ILE A 10 22.46 11.88 15.35
CA ILE A 10 21.75 11.79 14.06
C ILE A 10 21.60 10.30 13.67
N CYS A 11 21.11 9.46 14.58
CA CYS A 11 20.83 8.04 14.31
C CYS A 11 19.37 7.67 14.58
N GLY A 12 18.57 8.55 15.18
CA GLY A 12 17.14 8.31 15.43
C GLY A 12 16.24 8.43 14.19
N SER A 13 16.74 9.04 13.11
CA SER A 13 15.91 9.35 11.93
C SER A 13 15.63 8.15 11.03
N TRP A 14 16.35 7.03 11.17
CA TRP A 14 16.09 5.85 10.33
C TRP A 14 15.02 4.92 10.90
N TRP A 15 14.77 4.94 12.21
CA TRP A 15 13.76 4.06 12.83
C TRP A 15 12.34 4.62 12.76
N TRP A 16 12.19 5.96 12.68
CA TRP A 16 10.88 6.62 12.57
C TRP A 16 10.20 6.47 11.19
N PHE A 17 10.96 6.19 10.13
CA PHE A 17 10.42 6.08 8.78
C PHE A 17 9.69 4.75 8.49
N TRP A 18 10.05 3.66 9.19
CA TRP A 18 9.43 2.35 8.94
C TRP A 18 7.99 2.26 9.48
N GLY A 19 7.71 2.82 10.66
CA GLY A 19 6.37 2.79 11.26
C GLY A 19 5.30 3.62 10.54
N ARG A 20 5.69 4.66 9.78
CA ARG A 20 4.73 5.46 8.97
C ARG A 20 4.21 4.68 7.75
N ALA A 21 5.07 3.88 7.13
CA ALA A 21 4.71 3.10 5.94
C ALA A 21 3.90 1.86 6.27
N ASP A 22 3.99 1.33 7.50
CA ASP A 22 3.20 0.17 7.92
C ASP A 22 1.69 0.44 7.84
N GLY A 23 1.23 1.66 8.12
CA GLY A 23 -0.18 2.02 7.97
C GLY A 23 -0.66 1.94 6.51
N ALA A 24 0.15 2.42 5.58
CA ALA A 24 -0.16 2.36 4.14
C ALA A 24 -0.09 0.93 3.61
N VAL A 25 0.91 0.14 4.04
CA VAL A 25 1.02 -1.29 3.68
C VAL A 25 -0.21 -2.07 4.15
N LYS A 26 -0.65 -1.87 5.40
CA LYS A 26 -1.85 -2.53 5.94
C LYS A 26 -3.11 -2.24 5.14
N VAL A 27 -3.25 -1.03 4.58
CA VAL A 27 -4.38 -0.70 3.70
C VAL A 27 -4.32 -1.49 2.40
N ILE A 28 -3.13 -1.64 1.80
CA ILE A 28 -2.96 -2.48 0.60
C ILE A 28 -3.27 -3.94 0.93
N GLU A 29 -2.75 -4.46 2.03
CA GLU A 29 -2.99 -5.85 2.48
C GLU A 29 -4.47 -6.11 2.72
N ALA A 30 -5.17 -5.19 3.40
CA ALA A 30 -6.61 -5.32 3.65
C ALA A 30 -7.44 -5.25 2.36
N GLN A 31 -7.06 -4.40 1.39
CA GLN A 31 -7.68 -4.39 0.07
C GLN A 31 -7.49 -5.74 -0.63
N LEU A 32 -6.26 -6.24 -0.69
CA LEU A 32 -5.94 -7.53 -1.32
C LEU A 32 -6.66 -8.70 -0.64
N GLU A 33 -6.79 -8.66 0.69
CA GLU A 33 -7.56 -9.66 1.43
C GLU A 33 -9.05 -9.62 1.05
N ALA A 34 -9.65 -8.43 0.97
CA ALA A 34 -11.03 -8.25 0.55
C ALA A 34 -11.25 -8.75 -0.89
N VAL A 35 -10.33 -8.43 -1.82
CA VAL A 35 -10.33 -8.99 -3.19
C VAL A 35 -10.22 -10.50 -3.18
N GLY A 36 -9.33 -11.07 -2.35
CA GLY A 36 -9.17 -12.52 -2.19
C GLY A 36 -10.43 -13.22 -1.68
N LYS A 37 -11.26 -12.51 -0.90
CA LYS A 37 -12.58 -12.95 -0.42
C LYS A 37 -13.71 -12.68 -1.43
N ARG A 38 -13.41 -12.10 -2.60
CA ARG A 38 -14.36 -11.60 -3.60
C ARG A 38 -15.30 -10.50 -3.06
N ASP A 39 -14.89 -9.83 -1.99
CA ASP A 39 -15.58 -8.68 -1.43
C ASP A 39 -15.05 -7.40 -2.09
N TYR A 40 -15.44 -7.20 -3.35
CA TYR A 40 -15.01 -6.05 -4.14
C TYR A 40 -15.60 -4.73 -3.62
N ALA A 41 -16.73 -4.78 -2.91
CA ALA A 41 -17.32 -3.59 -2.29
C ALA A 41 -16.40 -3.05 -1.18
N SER A 42 -15.97 -3.92 -0.26
CA SER A 42 -15.01 -3.53 0.78
C SER A 42 -13.64 -3.17 0.20
N ALA A 43 -13.18 -3.89 -0.82
CA ALA A 43 -11.91 -3.58 -1.48
C ALA A 43 -11.92 -2.20 -2.17
N TYR A 44 -13.04 -1.85 -2.80
CA TYR A 44 -13.26 -0.54 -3.42
C TYR A 44 -13.27 0.57 -2.36
N ASP A 45 -13.68 0.26 -1.13
CA ASP A 45 -13.77 1.26 -0.07
C ASP A 45 -12.43 1.82 0.41
N TYR A 46 -11.34 1.09 0.17
CA TYR A 46 -9.97 1.55 0.42
C TYR A 46 -9.46 2.55 -0.61
N LEU A 47 -10.18 2.80 -1.71
CA LEU A 47 -9.79 3.78 -2.70
C LEU A 47 -10.04 5.22 -2.21
N ALA A 48 -9.19 6.14 -2.68
CA ALA A 48 -9.36 7.56 -2.44
C ALA A 48 -10.65 8.08 -3.09
N THR A 49 -11.22 9.15 -2.52
CA THR A 49 -12.49 9.73 -3.01
C THR A 49 -12.41 10.10 -4.49
N LYS A 50 -11.28 10.69 -4.92
CA LYS A 50 -11.04 11.05 -6.33
C LYS A 50 -10.96 9.82 -7.24
N THR A 51 -10.39 8.73 -6.75
CA THR A 51 -10.27 7.47 -7.51
C THR A 51 -11.62 6.80 -7.65
N LYS A 52 -12.46 6.82 -6.60
CA LYS A 52 -13.85 6.37 -6.68
C LYS A 52 -14.67 7.20 -7.68
N ALA A 53 -14.44 8.51 -7.76
CA ALA A 53 -15.09 9.37 -8.74
C ALA A 53 -14.63 9.10 -10.19
N ALA A 54 -13.41 8.60 -10.38
CA ALA A 54 -12.82 8.35 -11.70
C ALA A 54 -13.01 6.92 -12.22
N MET A 55 -13.43 5.98 -11.37
CA MET A 55 -13.54 4.56 -11.69
C MET A 55 -14.76 3.96 -11.01
N THR A 56 -15.61 3.31 -11.80
CA THR A 56 -16.78 2.60 -11.29
C THR A 56 -16.39 1.33 -10.54
N PRO A 57 -17.23 0.84 -9.60
CA PRO A 57 -16.99 -0.44 -8.94
C PRO A 57 -16.84 -1.62 -9.92
N ALA A 58 -17.57 -1.60 -11.03
CA ALA A 58 -17.49 -2.63 -12.07
C ALA A 58 -16.13 -2.63 -12.79
N GLU A 59 -15.61 -1.46 -13.16
CA GLU A 59 -14.26 -1.33 -13.77
C GLU A 59 -13.16 -1.74 -12.77
N PHE A 60 -13.34 -1.43 -11.49
CA PHE A 60 -12.45 -1.88 -10.44
C PHE A 60 -12.42 -3.40 -10.35
N GLN A 61 -13.59 -4.05 -10.27
CA GLN A 61 -13.70 -5.50 -10.24
C GLN A 61 -13.04 -6.13 -11.48
N GLU A 62 -13.33 -5.60 -12.66
CA GLU A 62 -12.77 -6.11 -13.92
C GLU A 62 -11.23 -6.04 -13.94
N ARG A 63 -10.62 -5.00 -13.36
CA ARG A 63 -9.15 -4.91 -13.24
C ARG A 63 -8.56 -6.05 -12.43
N PHE A 64 -9.23 -6.48 -11.37
CA PHE A 64 -8.78 -7.59 -10.52
C PHE A 64 -9.10 -8.96 -11.14
N GLU A 65 -10.24 -9.09 -11.84
CA GLU A 65 -10.59 -10.32 -12.55
C GLU A 65 -9.68 -10.58 -13.77
N LYS A 66 -9.29 -9.53 -14.50
CA LYS A 66 -8.29 -9.62 -15.58
C LYS A 66 -6.89 -9.95 -15.07
N ASN A 67 -6.61 -9.67 -13.79
CA ASN A 67 -5.33 -9.93 -13.13
C ASN A 67 -5.54 -10.84 -11.91
N PRO A 68 -5.89 -12.13 -12.12
CA PRO A 68 -6.18 -13.08 -11.04
C PRO A 68 -4.99 -13.31 -10.10
N VAL A 69 -3.82 -12.72 -10.39
CA VAL A 69 -2.65 -12.73 -9.50
C VAL A 69 -2.95 -12.04 -8.16
N ALA A 70 -3.90 -11.10 -8.14
CA ALA A 70 -4.35 -10.46 -6.91
C ALA A 70 -5.55 -11.18 -6.23
N MET A 71 -6.08 -12.25 -6.83
CA MET A 71 -7.22 -13.01 -6.31
C MET A 71 -6.74 -14.29 -5.62
N GLY A 72 -6.70 -14.30 -4.28
CA GLY A 72 -6.38 -15.49 -3.48
C GLY A 72 -5.67 -15.17 -2.16
N ARG A 73 -5.04 -16.17 -1.52
CA ARG A 73 -4.09 -15.96 -0.40
C ARG A 73 -2.79 -15.35 -0.92
N ALA A 74 -2.91 -14.17 -1.52
CA ALA A 74 -1.81 -13.54 -2.20
C ALA A 74 -0.75 -13.15 -1.16
N LYS A 75 0.46 -13.70 -1.29
CA LYS A 75 1.59 -13.25 -0.46
C LYS A 75 2.13 -11.99 -1.12
N SER A 76 2.01 -10.86 -0.44
CA SER A 76 2.60 -9.61 -0.89
C SER A 76 3.95 -9.37 -0.24
N GLN A 77 4.97 -9.06 -1.04
CA GLN A 77 6.27 -8.64 -0.56
C GLN A 77 6.55 -7.21 -1.02
N PHE A 78 6.42 -6.25 -0.10
CA PHE A 78 6.66 -4.83 -0.37
C PHE A 78 8.04 -4.41 0.14
N TRP A 79 9.05 -4.53 -0.72
CA TRP A 79 10.45 -4.16 -0.40
C TRP A 79 10.75 -2.67 -0.61
N SER A 80 9.97 -1.95 -1.41
CA SER A 80 10.15 -0.52 -1.64
C SER A 80 8.98 0.25 -1.04
N ARG A 81 9.29 1.10 -0.06
CA ARG A 81 8.32 1.93 0.65
C ARG A 81 8.93 3.32 0.80
N SER A 82 8.29 4.34 0.23
CA SER A 82 8.69 5.74 0.37
C SER A 82 7.49 6.56 0.81
N ILE A 83 7.70 7.50 1.72
CA ILE A 83 6.68 8.47 2.14
C ILE A 83 7.24 9.87 2.01
N GLU A 84 6.51 10.71 1.29
CA GLU A 84 6.80 12.12 1.10
C GLU A 84 5.50 12.92 1.22
N ASN A 85 5.43 13.87 2.14
CA ASN A 85 4.32 14.82 2.29
C ASN A 85 2.92 14.16 2.18
N ASP A 86 2.66 13.16 3.04
CA ASP A 86 1.39 12.40 3.08
C ASP A 86 1.04 11.59 1.84
N VAL A 87 2.03 11.33 0.98
CA VAL A 87 1.95 10.39 -0.14
C VAL A 87 2.87 9.21 0.14
N ALA A 88 2.34 7.99 0.13
CA ALA A 88 3.10 6.76 0.24
C ALA A 88 3.18 6.07 -1.13
N THR A 89 4.40 5.87 -1.63
CA THR A 89 4.64 5.03 -2.81
C THR A 89 5.19 3.69 -2.33
N ILE A 90 4.46 2.62 -2.62
CA ILE A 90 4.80 1.26 -2.21
C ILE A 90 4.91 0.39 -3.47
N SER A 91 6.01 -0.34 -3.61
CA SER A 91 6.21 -1.27 -4.71
C SER A 91 6.72 -2.61 -4.20
N GLY A 92 6.30 -3.68 -4.87
CA GLY A 92 6.55 -5.04 -4.43
C GLY A 92 6.15 -6.08 -5.46
N THR A 93 6.11 -7.34 -5.04
CA THR A 93 5.47 -8.43 -5.78
C THR A 93 4.26 -8.93 -5.04
N ILE A 94 3.29 -9.37 -5.81
CA ILE A 94 2.14 -10.13 -5.34
C ILE A 94 2.27 -11.52 -5.95
N GLU A 95 2.28 -12.52 -5.09
CA GLU A 95 2.34 -13.93 -5.49
C GLU A 95 0.97 -14.57 -5.35
N SER A 96 0.46 -15.16 -6.43
CA SER A 96 -0.77 -15.96 -6.43
C SER A 96 -0.50 -17.45 -6.25
N LEU A 97 -1.57 -18.22 -6.03
CA LEU A 97 -1.54 -19.67 -5.82
C LEU A 97 -0.80 -20.42 -6.95
N ASP A 98 -0.81 -19.89 -8.17
CA ASP A 98 -0.10 -20.46 -9.33
C ASP A 98 1.39 -20.06 -9.40
N THR A 99 2.00 -19.59 -8.31
CA THR A 99 3.42 -19.19 -8.20
C THR A 99 3.89 -18.07 -9.15
N LYS A 100 2.96 -17.45 -9.89
CA LYS A 100 3.25 -16.26 -10.69
C LYS A 100 3.39 -15.06 -9.77
N GLN A 101 4.56 -14.45 -9.80
CA GLN A 101 4.84 -13.18 -9.14
C GLN A 101 4.57 -12.04 -10.11
N THR A 102 3.66 -11.13 -9.75
CA THR A 102 3.40 -9.91 -10.51
C THR A 102 3.93 -8.71 -9.75
N LYS A 103 4.62 -7.81 -10.45
CA LYS A 103 5.11 -6.56 -9.85
C LYS A 103 3.93 -5.64 -9.62
N ALA A 104 3.74 -5.21 -8.39
CA ALA A 104 2.70 -4.28 -8.03
C ALA A 104 3.30 -2.95 -7.60
N ARG A 105 2.65 -1.85 -7.98
CA ARG A 105 2.95 -0.51 -7.51
C ARG A 105 1.67 0.15 -7.03
N TYR A 106 1.75 0.76 -5.85
CA TYR A 106 0.66 1.49 -5.21
C TYR A 106 1.13 2.90 -4.86
N VAL A 107 0.21 3.84 -5.03
CA VAL A 107 0.32 5.20 -4.50
C VAL A 107 -0.87 5.41 -3.57
N LEU A 108 -0.57 5.71 -2.31
CA LEU A 108 -1.56 6.03 -1.29
C LEU A 108 -1.38 7.48 -0.89
N ILE A 109 -2.49 8.10 -0.51
CA ILE A 109 -2.52 9.44 0.06
C ILE A 109 -3.22 9.40 1.41
N LYS A 110 -2.96 10.41 2.25
CA LYS A 110 -3.70 10.58 3.49
C LYS A 110 -4.95 11.44 3.26
N GLU A 111 -6.13 10.87 3.43
CA GLU A 111 -7.41 11.59 3.46
C GLU A 111 -8.00 11.47 4.87
N ASN A 112 -8.30 12.61 5.53
CA ASN A 112 -8.85 12.63 6.90
C ASN A 112 -8.02 11.80 7.91
N ASP A 113 -6.69 11.96 7.88
CA ASP A 113 -5.73 11.23 8.71
C ASP A 113 -5.69 9.70 8.48
N ARG A 114 -6.34 9.20 7.42
CA ARG A 114 -6.34 7.79 7.02
C ARG A 114 -5.65 7.60 5.68
N TRP A 115 -4.89 6.52 5.54
CA TRP A 115 -4.36 6.10 4.25
C TRP A 115 -5.47 5.55 3.35
N VAL A 116 -5.47 6.00 2.09
CA VAL A 116 -6.36 5.52 1.03
C VAL A 116 -5.57 5.37 -0.26
N ILE A 117 -5.98 4.41 -1.10
CA ILE A 117 -5.29 4.08 -2.34
C ILE A 117 -5.72 5.06 -3.43
N GLN A 118 -4.80 5.90 -3.87
CA GLN A 118 -5.03 6.81 -4.98
C GLN A 118 -4.88 6.08 -6.33
N SER A 119 -3.86 5.26 -6.47
CA SER A 119 -3.64 4.49 -7.70
C SER A 119 -2.89 3.20 -7.45
N PHE A 120 -3.09 2.23 -8.35
CA PHE A 120 -2.42 0.94 -8.34
C PHE A 120 -2.21 0.41 -9.76
N SER A 121 -1.16 -0.38 -9.95
CA SER A 121 -0.81 -1.04 -11.20
C SER A 121 -0.16 -2.40 -10.94
N PHE A 122 -0.43 -3.37 -11.81
CA PHE A 122 0.10 -4.73 -11.81
C PHE A 122 0.72 -5.05 -13.18
#